data_AF-A0A549T2U7-F1
#
_entry.id   AF-A0A549T2U7-F1
#
_cell.length_a   1.000
_cell.length_b   1.000
_cell.length_c   1.000
_cell.angle_alpha   90.00
_cell.angle_beta   90.00
_cell.angle_gamma   90.00
#
_symmetry.space_group_name_H-M   'P 1'
#
loop_
_entity.id
_entity.type
_entity.pdbx_description
1 polymer ?
#
loop_
_entity_poly.entity_id
_entity_poly.type
_entity_poly.pdbx_seq_one_letter_code
_entity_poly.pdbx_strand_id
1 'polypeptide(L)'
;MESRIKLIDVDRPDEPLEVEVERVMESTLRVLVPNTVIRFELRRPSEGAPFEGAVGGRYFIFEPQPRASEPSSSKVKTRRK
;
A
#
# COMPACT_ATOMS: atom_id res chain seq x y z
N MET A 1 -15.79 5.56 -11.38
CA MET A 1 -14.34 5.67 -11.60
C MET A 1 -13.67 4.82 -10.53
N GLU A 2 -13.31 3.58 -10.85
CA GLU A 2 -12.61 2.68 -9.93
C GLU A 2 -11.12 3.00 -10.00
N SER A 3 -10.58 3.61 -8.94
CA SER A 3 -9.13 3.85 -8.83
C SER A 3 -8.48 2.59 -8.27
N ARG A 4 -7.89 1.76 -9.14
CA ARG A 4 -7.08 0.60 -8.74
C ARG A 4 -5.66 1.04 -8.42
N ILE A 5 -5.12 0.55 -7.30
CA ILE A 5 -3.74 0.78 -6.88
C ILE A 5 -3.06 -0.54 -6.57
N LYS A 6 -1.72 -0.55 -6.59
CA LYS A 6 -0.91 -1.71 -6.22
C LYS A 6 -0.26 -1.45 -4.89
N LEU A 7 -0.50 -2.34 -3.94
CA LEU A 7 0.15 -2.33 -2.64
C LEU A 7 1.36 -3.23 -2.69
N ILE A 8 2.47 -2.77 -2.13
CA ILE A 8 3.69 -3.53 -1.96
C ILE A 8 3.52 -4.40 -0.73
N ASP A 9 3.67 -5.71 -0.89
CA ASP A 9 3.70 -6.63 0.24
C ASP A 9 5.11 -6.70 0.83
N VAL A 10 5.23 -6.51 2.14
CA VAL A 10 6.52 -6.51 2.85
C VAL A 10 7.14 -7.90 2.92
N ASP A 11 6.31 -8.95 3.05
CA ASP A 11 6.73 -10.35 3.06
C ASP A 11 7.04 -10.85 1.63
N ARG A 12 6.38 -10.30 0.61
CA ARG A 12 6.54 -10.67 -0.81
C ARG A 12 6.63 -9.44 -1.73
N PRO A 13 7.76 -8.73 -1.77
CA PRO A 13 7.88 -7.50 -2.55
C PRO A 13 7.69 -7.69 -4.07
N ASP A 14 7.94 -8.90 -4.60
CA ASP A 14 7.74 -9.25 -6.01
C ASP A 14 6.27 -9.58 -6.35
N GLU A 15 5.40 -9.76 -5.35
CA GLU A 15 3.97 -10.05 -5.50
C GLU A 15 3.11 -8.91 -4.93
N PRO A 16 3.01 -7.75 -5.63
CA PRO A 16 2.18 -6.65 -5.19
C PRO A 16 0.69 -7.04 -5.23
N LEU A 17 -0.06 -6.56 -4.24
CA LEU A 17 -1.51 -6.78 -4.16
C LEU A 17 -2.24 -5.63 -4.86
N GLU A 18 -2.95 -5.93 -5.93
CA GLU A 18 -3.84 -4.97 -6.57
C GLU A 18 -5.13 -4.82 -5.76
N VAL A 19 -5.51 -3.58 -5.45
CA VAL A 19 -6.71 -3.26 -4.66
C VAL A 19 -7.48 -2.10 -5.30
N GLU A 20 -8.78 -2.06 -5.07
CA GLU A 20 -9.66 -0.98 -5.49
C GLU A 20 -9.83 0.04 -4.37
N VAL A 21 -9.62 1.31 -4.67
CA VAL A 21 -9.82 2.41 -3.72
C VAL A 21 -11.33 2.64 -3.55
N GLU A 22 -11.84 2.29 -2.37
CA GLU A 22 -13.23 2.53 -1.95
C GLU A 22 -13.38 3.99 -1.49
N ARG A 23 -12.39 4.52 -0.76
CA ARG A 23 -12.44 5.89 -0.23
C ARG A 23 -11.04 6.47 0.02
N VAL A 24 -10.85 7.74 -0.33
CA VAL A 24 -9.63 8.51 0.00
C VAL A 24 -9.97 9.57 1.04
N MET A 25 -9.22 9.62 2.13
CA MET A 25 -9.27 10.67 3.14
C MET A 25 -7.87 11.27 3.36
N GLU A 26 -7.80 12.36 4.12
CA GLU A 26 -6.56 13.12 4.32
C GLU A 26 -5.43 12.30 4.95
N SER A 27 -5.71 11.31 5.79
CA SER A 27 -4.68 10.44 6.37
C SER A 27 -5.00 8.94 6.26
N THR A 28 -6.13 8.60 5.63
CA THR A 28 -6.63 7.22 5.58
C THR A 28 -7.07 6.89 4.16
N LEU A 29 -6.67 5.73 3.66
CA LEU A 29 -7.07 5.18 2.37
C LEU A 29 -7.80 3.87 2.59
N ARG A 30 -9.07 3.81 2.20
CA ARG A 30 -9.88 2.60 2.33
C ARG A 30 -9.90 1.87 1.01
N VAL A 31 -9.52 0.59 1.05
CA VAL A 31 -9.32 -0.24 -0.13
C VAL A 31 -10.06 -1.56 0.00
N LEU A 32 -10.45 -2.11 -1.15
CA LEU A 32 -11.12 -3.39 -1.33
C LEU A 32 -10.22 -4.29 -2.17
N VAL A 33 -10.05 -5.54 -1.75
CA VAL A 33 -9.33 -6.52 -2.56
C VAL A 33 -10.30 -7.06 -3.63
N PRO A 34 -10.00 -6.91 -4.93
CA PRO A 34 -10.87 -7.33 -6.01
C PRO A 34 -11.12 -8.84 -5.95
N ASN A 35 -12.32 -9.26 -6.35
CA ASN A 35 -12.80 -10.66 -6.25
C ASN A 35 -12.91 -11.20 -4.81
N THR A 36 -12.88 -10.33 -3.81
CA THR A 36 -13.09 -10.71 -2.41
C THR A 36 -14.00 -9.72 -1.68
N VAL A 37 -14.50 -10.13 -0.52
CA VAL A 37 -15.24 -9.25 0.41
C VAL A 37 -14.31 -8.50 1.39
N ILE A 38 -12.99 -8.64 1.19
CA ILE A 38 -11.99 -8.11 2.12
C ILE A 38 -11.77 -6.64 1.82
N ARG A 39 -12.00 -5.82 2.85
CA ARG A 39 -11.75 -4.38 2.84
C ARG A 39 -10.94 -3.99 4.05
N PHE A 40 -10.00 -3.07 3.87
CA PHE A 40 -9.13 -2.61 4.94
C PHE A 40 -8.71 -1.16 4.70
N GLU A 41 -8.10 -0.58 5.73
CA GLU A 41 -7.72 0.81 5.77
C GLU A 41 -6.20 0.92 5.88
N LEU A 42 -5.59 1.66 4.96
CA LEU A 42 -4.21 2.09 5.04
C LEU A 42 -4.18 3.46 5.70
N ARG A 43 -3.22 3.71 6.58
CA ARG A 43 -3.02 5.00 7.23
C ARG A 43 -1.69 5.57 6.82
N ARG A 44 -1.62 6.89 6.59
CA ARG A 44 -0.35 7.60 6.45
C ARG A 44 -0.10 8.43 7.71
N PRO A 45 1.10 8.36 8.31
CA PRO A 45 1.41 9.13 9.51
C PRO A 45 1.60 10.63 9.23
N SER A 46 1.94 11.01 8.00
CA SER A 46 2.15 12.40 7.60
C SER A 46 1.94 12.59 6.10
N GLU A 47 1.70 13.82 5.67
CA GLU A 47 1.65 14.15 4.25
C GLU A 47 3.02 13.90 3.59
N GLY A 48 3.03 13.12 2.51
CA GLY A 48 4.26 12.66 1.85
C GLY A 48 4.84 11.34 2.39
N ALA A 49 4.31 10.80 3.49
CA ALA A 49 4.66 9.46 3.96
C ALA A 49 3.89 8.37 3.16
N PRO A 50 4.44 7.15 3.06
CA PRO A 50 3.70 6.00 2.55
C PRO A 50 2.43 5.74 3.37
N PHE A 51 1.42 5.21 2.69
CA PHE A 51 0.27 4.61 3.34
C PHE A 51 0.61 3.18 3.76
N GLU A 52 0.36 2.85 5.02
CA GLU A 52 0.69 1.55 5.58
C GLU A 52 -0.57 0.90 6.16
N GLY A 53 -0.70 -0.40 6.01
CA GLY A 53 -1.77 -1.15 6.67
C GLY A 53 -1.55 -2.64 6.60
N ALA A 54 -2.37 -3.37 7.35
CA ALA A 54 -2.25 -4.81 7.46
C ALA A 54 -3.61 -5.47 7.25
N VAL A 55 -3.61 -6.60 6.57
CA VAL A 55 -4.81 -7.43 6.38
C VAL A 55 -4.43 -8.90 6.42
N GLY A 56 -5.17 -9.69 7.20
CA GLY A 56 -4.97 -11.14 7.29
C GLY A 56 -3.56 -11.55 7.73
N GLY A 57 -2.85 -10.72 8.50
CA GLY A 57 -1.48 -10.98 8.96
C GLY A 57 -0.37 -10.60 7.98
N ARG A 58 -0.71 -10.04 6.81
CA ARG A 58 0.24 -9.48 5.84
C ARG A 58 0.30 -7.97 5.98
N TYR A 59 1.49 -7.41 5.80
CA TYR A 59 1.72 -5.97 5.84
C TYR A 59 1.89 -5.41 4.43
N PHE A 60 1.17 -4.34 4.16
CA PHE A 60 1.11 -3.68 2.86
C PHE A 60 1.50 -2.21 2.98
N ILE A 61 2.27 -1.76 1.99
CA ILE A 61 2.74 -0.39 1.88
C ILE A 61 2.33 0.15 0.52
N PHE A 62 1.77 1.36 0.50
CA PHE A 62 1.47 2.08 -0.72
C PHE A 62 2.20 3.41 -0.71
N GLU A 63 3.18 3.52 -1.61
CA GLU A 63 3.87 4.76 -1.91
C GLU A 63 3.16 5.44 -3.09
N PRO A 64 2.42 6.55 -2.88
CA PRO A 64 1.88 7.34 -3.97
C PRO A 64 3.06 8.02 -4.68
N GLN A 65 3.70 7.33 -5.62
CA GLN A 65 4.82 7.89 -6.35
C GLN A 65 4.35 9.17 -7.08
N PRO A 66 5.05 10.31 -6.92
CA PRO A 66 4.87 11.42 -7.85
C PRO A 66 5.31 10.88 -9.21
N ARG A 67 4.42 10.91 -10.20
CA ARG A 67 4.67 10.35 -11.55
C ARG A 67 6.03 10.78 -12.09
N ALA A 68 7.02 9.91 -11.98
CA ALA A 68 8.25 9.91 -12.75
C ALA A 68 8.86 8.52 -12.56
N SER A 69 8.75 7.72 -13.61
CA SER A 69 9.65 6.65 -14.03
C SER A 69 10.51 5.93 -12.98
N GLU A 70 10.36 4.59 -12.98
CA GLU A 70 11.33 3.55 -12.57
C GLU A 70 11.14 2.82 -11.23
N PRO A 71 11.35 1.49 -11.22
CA PRO A 71 11.11 0.63 -10.07
C PRO A 71 12.27 0.72 -9.07
N SER A 72 12.08 1.47 -7.98
CA SER A 72 12.95 1.32 -6.80
C SER A 72 12.53 0.08 -6.03
N SER A 73 13.08 -1.06 -6.44
CA SER A 73 13.22 -2.22 -5.57
C SER A 73 13.84 -1.80 -4.23
N SER A 74 13.14 -2.18 -3.16
CA SER A 74 13.75 -2.84 -2.01
C SER A 74 14.98 -2.16 -1.40
N LYS A 75 14.76 -1.30 -0.40
CA LYS A 75 15.78 -1.06 0.65
C LYS A 75 15.21 -1.31 2.03
N VAL A 76 14.93 -2.58 2.30
CA VAL A 76 15.01 -3.12 3.67
C VAL A 76 16.44 -2.90 4.15
N LYS A 77 16.65 -1.90 5.01
CA LYS A 77 17.84 -1.82 5.86
C LYS A 77 17.40 -1.95 7.32
N THR A 78 17.22 -3.20 7.72
CA THR A 78 17.15 -3.66 9.09
C THR A 78 18.37 -3.11 9.84
N ARG A 79 18.15 -2.16 10.75
CA ARG A 79 19.17 -1.64 11.68
C ARG A 79 19.11 -2.47 12.97
N ARG A 80 20.03 -3.42 13.10
CA ARG A 80 20.43 -4.12 14.34
C ARG A 80 21.90 -4.50 14.11
N LYS A 81 22.88 -4.31 14.99
CA LYS A 81 23.05 -3.66 16.29
C LYS A 81 24.53 -3.28 16.34
#